data_AF-A0A1S4D163-F1
#
_entry.id   AF-A0A1S4D163-F1
#
_cell.length_a   1.000
_cell.length_b   1.000
_cell.length_c   1.000
_cell.angle_alpha   90.00
_cell.angle_beta   90.00
_cell.angle_gamma   90.00
#
_symmetry.space_group_name_H-M   'P 1'
#
loop_
_entity.id
_entity.type
_entity.pdbx_description
1 polymer ?
#
loop_
_entity_poly.entity_id
_entity_poly.type
_entity_poly.pdbx_seq_one_letter_code
_entity_poly.pdbx_strand_id
1 'polypeptide(L)'
;MKREKLDKCFGRFLEMLKKLYVNIPFTEVLTQMPVYAKFLKEILSSKRKLEETTLVKLNAHCSAILQNKISQKCGDPGSFTVPCSLGNERFNKALYDSCASINLMPLFVIRKMKGELGVIKSIPVSLQLADQTTILLGESL
;
A
#
# COMPACT_ATOMS: atom_id res chain seq x y z
N MET A 1 -33.04 21.33 -29.23
CA MET A 1 -34.20 21.41 -28.31
C MET A 1 -34.95 20.10 -28.05
N LYS A 2 -35.56 19.38 -29.03
CA LYS A 2 -36.33 18.14 -28.74
C LYS A 2 -35.45 16.96 -28.24
N ARG A 3 -34.26 16.79 -28.83
CA ARG A 3 -33.32 15.70 -28.49
C ARG A 3 -32.67 15.90 -27.11
N GLU A 4 -32.20 17.11 -26.80
CA GLU A 4 -31.64 17.45 -25.48
C GLU A 4 -32.66 17.29 -24.33
N LYS A 5 -33.94 17.62 -24.58
CA LYS A 5 -35.01 17.37 -23.61
C LYS A 5 -35.22 15.87 -23.38
N LEU A 6 -35.16 15.06 -24.44
CA LEU A 6 -35.27 13.61 -24.35
C LEU A 6 -34.09 12.99 -23.60
N ASP A 7 -32.86 13.41 -23.89
CA ASP A 7 -31.65 12.92 -23.24
C ASP A 7 -31.64 13.25 -21.74
N LYS A 8 -32.11 14.46 -21.38
CA LYS A 8 -32.28 14.86 -19.98
C LYS A 8 -33.34 14.02 -19.26
N CYS A 9 -34.44 13.66 -19.93
CA CYS A 9 -35.45 12.77 -19.38
C CYS A 9 -34.92 11.33 -19.22
N PHE A 10 -34.17 10.84 -20.20
CA PHE A 10 -33.56 9.50 -20.16
C PHE A 10 -32.53 9.40 -19.02
N GLY A 11 -31.70 10.44 -18.83
CA GLY A 11 -30.76 10.50 -17.70
C GLY A 11 -31.48 10.42 -16.35
N ARG A 12 -32.60 11.14 -16.17
CA ARG A 12 -33.41 11.05 -14.95
C ARG A 12 -34.01 9.66 -14.74
N PHE A 13 -34.47 9.02 -15.81
CA PHE A 13 -35.01 7.66 -15.75
C PHE A 13 -33.94 6.65 -15.29
N LEU A 14 -32.71 6.73 -15.82
CA LEU A 14 -31.61 5.88 -15.39
C LEU A 14 -31.28 6.06 -13.90
N GLU A 15 -31.30 7.30 -13.40
CA GLU A 15 -31.07 7.59 -11.98
C GLU A 15 -32.18 7.02 -11.08
N MET A 16 -33.41 6.92 -11.57
CA MET A 16 -34.49 6.23 -10.86
C MET A 16 -34.30 4.71 -10.87
N LEU A 17 -33.90 4.13 -12.01
CA LEU A 17 -33.64 2.69 -12.11
C LEU A 17 -32.51 2.24 -11.18
N LYS A 18 -31.43 3.01 -11.04
CA LYS A 18 -30.34 2.69 -10.10
C LYS A 18 -30.79 2.57 -8.64
N LYS A 19 -31.85 3.28 -8.27
CA LYS A 19 -32.43 3.25 -6.91
C LYS A 19 -33.47 2.15 -6.73
N LEU A 20 -33.93 1.54 -7.83
CA LEU A 20 -34.90 0.48 -7.80
C LEU A 20 -34.21 -0.83 -7.42
N TYR A 21 -34.61 -1.40 -6.29
CA TYR A 21 -34.19 -2.75 -5.91
C TYR A 21 -35.26 -3.74 -6.34
N VAL A 22 -34.93 -4.62 -7.28
CA VAL A 22 -35.85 -5.66 -7.78
C VAL A 22 -35.35 -7.02 -7.32
N ASN A 23 -36.21 -7.77 -6.64
CA ASN A 23 -35.95 -9.16 -6.29
C ASN A 23 -36.44 -10.05 -7.44
N ILE A 24 -35.54 -10.45 -8.32
CA ILE A 24 -35.83 -11.41 -9.38
C ILE A 24 -35.35 -12.79 -8.90
N PRO A 25 -36.20 -13.83 -8.96
CA PRO A 25 -35.75 -15.19 -8.65
C PRO A 25 -34.54 -15.57 -9.49
N PHE A 26 -33.50 -16.09 -8.83
CA PHE A 26 -32.26 -16.45 -9.52
C PHE A 26 -32.50 -17.45 -10.66
N THR A 27 -33.43 -18.39 -10.49
CA THR A 27 -33.83 -19.36 -11.52
C THR A 27 -34.39 -18.70 -12.78
N GLU A 28 -35.13 -17.60 -12.65
CA GLU A 28 -35.69 -16.84 -13.77
C GLU A 28 -34.59 -16.07 -14.53
N VAL A 29 -33.59 -15.54 -13.82
CA VAL A 29 -32.42 -14.95 -14.46
C VAL A 29 -31.64 -16.00 -15.26
N LEU A 30 -31.52 -17.22 -14.72
CA LEU A 30 -30.81 -18.32 -15.39
C LEU A 30 -31.53 -18.82 -16.66
N THR A 31 -32.86 -18.81 -16.71
CA THR A 31 -33.59 -19.19 -17.93
C THR A 31 -33.36 -18.20 -19.06
N GLN A 32 -33.22 -16.91 -18.74
CA GLN A 32 -32.91 -15.86 -19.72
C GLN A 32 -31.43 -15.81 -20.13
N MET A 33 -30.55 -16.42 -19.33
CA MET A 33 -29.09 -16.41 -19.55
C MET A 33 -28.54 -17.83 -19.73
N PRO A 34 -28.86 -18.52 -20.85
CA PRO A 34 -28.56 -19.94 -21.04
C PRO A 34 -27.05 -20.26 -21.01
N VAL A 35 -26.19 -19.32 -21.42
CA VAL A 35 -24.73 -19.46 -21.34
C VAL A 35 -24.26 -19.53 -19.88
N TYR A 36 -24.80 -18.67 -19.01
CA TYR A 36 -24.47 -18.65 -17.58
C TYR A 36 -25.06 -19.85 -16.85
N ALA A 37 -26.28 -20.27 -17.21
CA ALA A 37 -26.86 -21.51 -16.71
C ALA A 37 -26.00 -22.75 -17.07
N LYS A 38 -25.50 -22.81 -18.31
CA LYS A 38 -24.58 -23.88 -18.74
C LYS A 38 -23.26 -23.84 -17.97
N PHE A 39 -22.69 -22.65 -17.77
CA PHE A 39 -21.48 -22.45 -16.98
C PHE A 39 -21.62 -22.93 -15.53
N LEU A 40 -22.68 -22.50 -14.83
CA LEU A 40 -22.97 -22.95 -13.47
C LEU A 40 -23.20 -24.45 -13.42
N LYS A 41 -23.94 -25.01 -14.38
CA LYS A 41 -24.14 -26.45 -14.49
C LYS A 41 -22.82 -27.19 -14.62
N GLU A 42 -21.87 -26.67 -15.39
CA GLU A 42 -20.54 -27.27 -15.56
C GLU A 42 -19.68 -27.18 -14.30
N ILE A 43 -19.77 -26.08 -13.52
CA ILE A 43 -19.14 -25.97 -12.20
C ILE A 43 -19.75 -26.96 -11.22
N LEU A 44 -21.08 -26.96 -11.07
CA LEU A 44 -21.81 -27.82 -10.13
C LEU A 44 -21.68 -29.31 -10.47
N SER A 45 -21.57 -29.64 -11.75
CA SER A 45 -21.33 -31.02 -12.22
C SER A 45 -19.85 -31.41 -12.11
N SER A 46 -18.98 -30.58 -11.52
CA SER A 46 -17.53 -30.79 -11.42
C SER A 46 -16.81 -30.98 -12.77
N LYS A 47 -17.47 -30.64 -13.90
CA LYS A 47 -16.91 -30.71 -15.26
C LYS A 47 -15.96 -29.54 -15.54
N ARG A 48 -16.09 -28.46 -14.78
CA ARG A 48 -15.06 -27.44 -14.62
C ARG A 48 -14.63 -27.45 -13.15
N LYS A 49 -13.35 -27.70 -12.90
CA LYS A 49 -12.77 -27.31 -11.61
C LYS A 49 -12.74 -25.79 -11.60
N LEU A 50 -13.42 -25.17 -10.63
CA LEU A 50 -13.07 -23.80 -10.22
C LEU A 50 -11.61 -23.93 -9.80
N GLU A 51 -10.66 -23.38 -10.58
CA GLU A 51 -9.23 -23.59 -10.36
C GLU A 51 -8.96 -23.55 -8.86
N GLU A 52 -8.57 -24.72 -8.33
CA GLU A 52 -8.21 -24.90 -6.93
C GLU A 52 -7.28 -23.74 -6.60
N THR A 53 -7.68 -22.97 -5.60
CA THR A 53 -6.94 -21.85 -5.00
C THR A 53 -5.47 -22.03 -5.28
N THR A 54 -4.89 -21.22 -6.17
CA THR A 54 -3.51 -21.41 -6.63
C THR A 54 -2.66 -21.40 -5.37
N LEU A 55 -2.22 -22.58 -4.92
CA LEU A 55 -1.46 -22.72 -3.70
C LEU A 55 -0.04 -22.27 -4.04
N VAL A 56 0.13 -20.96 -4.14
CA VAL A 56 1.44 -20.36 -4.34
C VAL A 56 2.17 -20.55 -3.02
N LYS A 57 3.22 -21.36 -3.04
CA LYS A 57 4.09 -21.54 -1.89
C LYS A 57 4.81 -20.21 -1.67
N LEU A 58 4.24 -19.38 -0.80
CA LEU A 58 4.84 -18.11 -0.43
C LEU A 58 6.16 -18.38 0.28
N ASN A 59 7.19 -17.63 -0.08
CA ASN A 59 8.41 -17.65 0.70
C ASN A 59 8.13 -17.05 2.10
N ALA A 60 9.01 -17.36 3.06
CA ALA A 60 8.84 -16.93 4.45
C ALA A 60 8.60 -15.42 4.58
N HIS A 61 9.27 -14.62 3.73
CA HIS A 61 9.12 -13.16 3.69
C HIS A 61 7.71 -12.71 3.28
N CYS A 62 7.17 -13.22 2.17
CA CYS A 62 5.82 -12.89 1.70
C CYS A 62 4.74 -13.37 2.69
N SER A 63 4.94 -14.50 3.34
CA SER A 63 4.02 -15.00 4.37
C SER A 63 4.01 -14.12 5.63
N ALA A 64 5.16 -13.59 6.04
CA ALA A 64 5.28 -12.70 7.19
C ALA A 64 4.56 -11.36 6.95
N ILE A 65 4.75 -10.77 5.75
CA ILE A 65 4.06 -9.55 5.33
C ILE A 65 2.53 -9.73 5.38
N LEU A 66 2.00 -10.81 4.79
CA LEU A 66 0.55 -11.04 4.77
C LEU A 66 -0.04 -11.36 6.15
N GLN A 67 0.73 -11.99 7.03
CA GLN A 67 0.32 -12.24 8.41
C GLN A 67 0.50 -11.02 9.32
N ASN A 68 0.97 -9.89 8.77
CA ASN A 68 1.34 -8.69 9.53
C ASN A 68 2.30 -9.00 10.71
N LYS A 69 3.05 -10.08 10.56
CA LYS A 69 4.10 -10.47 11.48
C LYS A 69 5.36 -9.81 10.98
N ILE A 70 5.99 -9.01 11.83
CA ILE A 70 7.30 -8.43 11.56
C ILE A 70 8.22 -9.59 11.16
N SER A 71 8.73 -9.57 9.93
CA SER A 71 9.67 -10.57 9.45
C SER A 71 10.88 -10.56 10.38
N GLN A 72 11.24 -11.73 10.90
CA GLN A 72 12.42 -11.88 11.74
C GLN A 72 13.65 -11.51 10.89
N LYS A 73 14.36 -10.46 11.29
CA LYS A 73 15.49 -9.85 10.58
C LYS A 73 16.47 -10.93 10.10
N CYS A 74 16.61 -11.09 8.80
CA CYS A 74 17.49 -12.11 8.22
C CYS A 74 18.93 -11.59 8.28
N GLY A 75 19.70 -12.06 9.27
CA GLY A 75 21.16 -11.96 9.27
C GLY A 75 21.71 -10.54 9.08
N ASP A 76 21.27 -9.60 9.90
CA ASP A 76 21.93 -8.30 9.93
C ASP A 76 23.38 -8.45 10.37
N PRO A 77 24.36 -7.93 9.63
CA PRO A 77 25.76 -7.87 10.08
C PRO A 77 25.95 -6.99 11.34
N GLY A 78 24.86 -6.42 11.89
CA GLY A 78 24.87 -5.46 12.96
C GLY A 78 25.08 -4.04 12.43
N SER A 79 24.70 -3.04 13.22
CA SER A 79 25.08 -1.67 12.94
C SER A 79 26.59 -1.52 13.17
N PHE A 80 27.32 -1.10 12.15
CA PHE A 80 28.75 -0.82 12.28
C PHE A 80 29.01 0.66 12.03
N THR A 81 30.20 1.08 12.42
CA THR A 81 30.62 2.46 12.25
C THR A 81 31.61 2.55 11.12
N VAL A 82 31.37 3.45 10.16
CA VAL A 82 32.29 3.75 9.07
C VAL A 82 32.70 5.21 9.10
N PRO A 83 33.97 5.52 8.76
CA PRO A 83 34.35 6.89 8.49
C PRO A 83 33.62 7.39 7.23
N CYS A 84 33.08 8.60 7.28
CA CYS A 84 32.47 9.24 6.13
C CYS A 84 32.90 10.72 6.05
N SER A 85 32.80 11.28 4.86
CA SER A 85 32.97 12.72 4.62
C SER A 85 31.67 13.29 4.09
N LEU A 86 31.31 14.47 4.58
CA LEU A 86 30.13 15.19 4.13
C LEU A 86 30.53 16.65 3.91
N GLY A 87 30.55 17.05 2.64
CA GLY A 87 31.21 18.30 2.25
C GLY A 87 32.70 18.26 2.60
N ASN A 88 33.20 19.31 3.22
CA ASN A 88 34.59 19.36 3.72
C ASN A 88 34.78 18.73 5.10
N GLU A 89 33.70 18.40 5.81
CA GLU A 89 33.76 17.82 7.15
C GLU A 89 33.99 16.30 7.09
N ARG A 90 34.85 15.80 7.97
CA ARG A 90 35.13 14.35 8.12
C ARG A 90 34.59 13.83 9.44
N PHE A 91 33.85 12.74 9.37
CA PHE A 91 33.29 12.03 10.52
C PHE A 91 33.93 10.66 10.61
N ASN A 92 34.76 10.43 11.63
CA ASN A 92 35.42 9.12 11.81
C ASN A 92 34.44 8.01 12.20
N LYS A 93 33.26 8.40 12.70
CA LYS A 93 32.27 7.47 13.24
C LYS A 93 30.84 7.78 12.79
N ALA A 94 30.46 7.34 11.59
CA ALA A 94 29.07 7.35 11.14
C ALA A 94 28.46 5.95 11.28
N LEU A 95 27.29 5.86 11.91
CA LEU A 95 26.55 4.62 12.06
C LEU A 95 25.95 4.23 10.70
N TYR A 96 26.30 3.03 10.22
CA TYR A 96 25.69 2.42 9.05
C TYR A 96 24.76 1.31 9.51
N ASP A 97 23.46 1.49 9.27
CA ASP A 97 22.42 0.51 9.50
C ASP A 97 21.75 0.19 8.17
N SER A 98 22.04 -1.00 7.62
CA SER A 98 21.46 -1.47 6.35
C SER A 98 19.96 -1.69 6.41
N CYS A 99 19.37 -1.70 7.61
CA CYS A 99 17.94 -1.88 7.83
C CYS A 99 17.23 -0.59 8.22
N ALA A 100 17.92 0.55 8.27
CA ALA A 100 17.28 1.84 8.39
C ALA A 100 16.79 2.31 7.02
N SER A 101 15.49 2.62 6.92
CA SER A 101 14.90 3.22 5.70
C SER A 101 15.16 4.72 5.59
N ILE A 102 15.69 5.36 6.64
CA ILE A 102 15.89 6.81 6.75
C ILE A 102 17.26 7.09 7.36
N ASN A 103 17.96 8.10 6.82
CA ASN A 103 19.21 8.60 7.38
C ASN A 103 18.93 9.70 8.41
N LEU A 104 19.51 9.57 9.61
CA LEU A 104 19.40 10.57 10.67
C LEU A 104 20.71 11.34 10.81
N MET A 105 20.60 12.66 10.96
CA MET A 105 21.73 13.55 11.15
C MET A 105 21.51 14.40 12.41
N PRO A 106 22.40 14.34 13.41
CA PRO A 106 22.28 15.19 14.59
C PRO A 106 22.32 16.67 14.24
N LEU A 107 21.54 17.50 14.95
CA LEU A 107 21.47 18.95 14.70
C LEU A 107 22.85 19.63 14.74
N PHE A 108 23.77 19.14 15.57
CA PHE A 108 25.14 19.67 15.63
C PHE A 108 25.90 19.50 14.31
N VAL A 109 25.69 18.41 13.58
CA VAL A 109 26.30 18.17 12.25
C VAL A 109 25.77 19.20 11.26
N ILE A 110 24.46 19.45 11.27
CA ILE A 110 23.84 20.50 10.46
C ILE A 110 24.43 21.87 10.79
N ARG A 111 24.65 22.18 12.08
CA ARG A 111 25.27 23.45 12.52
C ARG A 111 26.73 23.57 12.08
N LYS A 112 27.49 22.48 12.04
CA LYS A 112 28.86 22.47 11.50
C LYS A 112 28.90 22.74 10.01
N MET A 113 27.92 22.25 9.27
CA MET A 113 27.78 22.44 7.83
C MET A 113 27.08 23.73 7.42
N LYS A 114 26.92 24.67 8.36
CA LYS A 114 26.20 25.93 8.14
C LYS A 114 26.95 26.76 7.09
N GLY A 115 26.40 26.81 5.87
CA GLY A 115 26.99 27.49 4.72
C GLY A 115 27.21 26.58 3.50
N GLU A 116 27.38 25.27 3.72
CA GLU A 116 27.45 24.27 2.64
C GLU A 116 26.08 23.63 2.36
N LEU A 117 25.20 23.61 3.35
CA LEU A 117 23.81 23.18 3.17
C LEU A 117 22.97 24.32 2.58
N GLY A 118 22.18 23.98 1.56
CA GLY A 118 21.13 24.87 1.05
C GLY A 118 20.04 25.16 2.09
N VAL A 119 19.00 25.89 1.69
CA VAL A 119 17.90 26.23 2.59
C VAL A 119 17.22 24.97 3.12
N ILE A 120 17.32 24.74 4.44
CA ILE A 120 16.67 23.61 5.11
C ILE A 120 15.25 24.02 5.45
N LYS A 121 14.27 23.28 4.93
CA LYS A 121 12.87 23.45 5.29
C LYS A 121 12.52 22.52 6.43
N SER A 122 12.05 23.09 7.54
CA SER A 122 11.43 22.29 8.60
C SER A 122 10.10 21.73 8.10
N ILE A 123 9.92 20.43 8.22
CA ILE A 123 8.71 19.72 7.81
C ILE A 123 8.30 18.83 8.99
N PRO A 124 7.03 18.85 9.41
CA PRO A 124 6.53 17.88 10.38
C PRO A 124 6.66 16.46 9.82
N VAL A 125 7.38 15.60 10.53
CA VAL A 125 7.60 14.19 10.18
C VAL A 125 7.27 13.31 11.37
N SER A 126 6.51 12.25 11.15
CA SER A 126 6.32 11.18 12.13
C SER A 126 7.25 10.02 11.81
N LEU A 127 8.04 9.56 12.77
CA LEU A 127 8.86 8.36 12.66
C LEU A 127 8.22 7.23 13.47
N GLN A 128 7.98 6.10 12.83
CA GLN A 128 7.57 4.87 13.52
C GLN A 128 8.79 3.95 13.66
N LEU A 129 9.10 3.58 14.90
CA LEU A 129 10.22 2.71 15.23
C LEU A 129 9.80 1.23 15.14
N ALA A 130 10.79 0.33 15.17
CA ALA A 130 10.56 -1.11 15.08
C ALA A 130 9.77 -1.69 16.27
N ASP A 131 9.79 -1.01 17.42
CA ASP A 131 8.99 -1.31 18.60
C ASP A 131 7.57 -0.72 18.55
N GLN A 132 7.18 -0.16 17.39
CA GLN A 132 5.91 0.53 17.13
C GLN A 132 5.75 1.87 17.84
N THR A 133 6.81 2.39 18.47
CA THR A 133 6.81 3.74 19.05
C THR A 133 6.78 4.78 17.93
N THR A 134 5.89 5.77 18.03
CA THR A 134 5.81 6.89 17.09
C THR A 134 6.41 8.15 17.71
N ILE A 135 7.40 8.73 17.04
CA ILE A 135 8.03 10.01 17.40
C ILE A 135 7.58 11.07 16.41
N LEU A 136 7.03 12.18 16.93
CA LEU A 136 6.70 13.35 16.12
C LEU A 136 7.89 14.31 16.12
N LEU A 137 8.52 14.50 14.97
CA LEU A 137 9.58 15.47 14.72
C LEU A 137 8.95 16.69 14.04
N GLY A 138 8.77 17.79 14.75
CA GLY A 138 8.18 18.99 14.16
C GLY A 138 7.63 20.02 15.14
N GLU A 139 7.53 19.70 16.43
CA GLU A 139 7.13 20.68 17.44
C GLU A 139 8.39 21.30 18.05
N SER A 140 8.71 22.51 17.61
CA SER A 140 9.56 23.40 18.39
C SER A 140 8.80 23.78 19.67
N LEU A 141 9.38 23.51 20.84
CA LEU A 141 9.18 24.35 22.02
C LEU A 141 9.93 25.68 21.83
#